data_AF-A0A4S0NQZ4-F1
#
_entry.id   AF-A0A4S0NQZ4-F1
#
_cell.length_a   1.000
_cell.length_b   1.000
_cell.length_c   1.000
_cell.angle_alpha   90.00
_cell.angle_beta   90.00
_cell.angle_gamma   90.00
#
_symmetry.space_group_name_H-M   'P 1'
#
loop_
_entity.id
_entity.type
_entity.pdbx_description
1 polymer ?
#
loop_
_entity_poly.entity_id
_entity_poly.type
_entity_poly.pdbx_seq_one_letter_code
_entity_poly.pdbx_strand_id
1 'polypeptide(L)'
;MAEELKREHQLMSLRMELLAWSGDPYVWIEFESGGSSKKNWKVPASMLGLTREERSSLPQGPHLPHGLAHEIAATANENARTGPSEPLWLHLIRPYGLLGAMPWERLLGDVVNRPILRLPDFLERSKEDPDTLEIAVCFDPSIKGDHFADFRRVHDVICSAFDAPRAQVVAHLFTTPKIAEHFGAYPIPRLNIHSPAPALSASESGFAGPRSFSPWLGWIESVLRDEALDAVHFICPTESSDERSNLLLRASPGVDEAKSLTAVYPSEVASFLQRIGAWAVLFSPPQGSGTEESCRYFADNLAQIRPGPVLYHEFDDDIEQVRNRLDKVYQFLFASDPSEAPQLRRDFLYCQPALVSNYQNWDAERTEVLGPPRASIAQRILARVTQQTDLIPDYHLPEAPMWTSAAQRFVEKASLDSSRFLRTAQGKFLTETVSSSALSANNAVQSTLSDIQKIIDQHTMPPKD
;
A
#
# COMPACT_ATOMS: atom_id res chain seq x y z
N MET A 1 -8.96 9.37 -10.77
CA MET A 1 -7.90 9.25 -11.80
C MET A 1 -7.92 7.89 -12.46
N ALA A 2 -8.39 6.88 -11.75
CA ALA A 2 -8.75 5.56 -12.27
C ALA A 2 -9.33 5.52 -13.69
N GLU A 3 -10.31 6.36 -14.05
CA GLU A 3 -10.89 6.37 -15.42
C GLU A 3 -9.87 6.61 -16.55
N GLU A 4 -8.83 7.39 -16.26
CA GLU A 4 -7.77 7.63 -17.22
C GLU A 4 -6.82 6.43 -17.32
N LEU A 5 -6.45 5.81 -16.20
CA LEU A 5 -5.72 4.53 -16.18
C LEU A 5 -6.48 3.43 -16.92
N LYS A 6 -7.80 3.34 -16.71
CA LYS A 6 -8.67 2.39 -17.42
C LYS A 6 -8.66 2.62 -18.91
N ARG A 7 -8.65 3.86 -19.37
CA ARG A 7 -8.62 4.17 -20.81
C ARG A 7 -7.24 3.90 -21.39
N GLU A 8 -6.19 4.37 -20.71
CA GLU A 8 -4.80 4.24 -21.11
C GLU A 8 -4.37 2.78 -21.23
N HIS A 9 -4.57 2.01 -20.17
CA HIS A 9 -4.29 0.58 -20.15
C HIS A 9 -5.53 -0.24 -20.50
N GLN A 10 -6.52 0.35 -21.17
CA GLN A 10 -7.76 -0.29 -21.61
C GLN A 10 -8.44 -1.27 -20.62
N LEU A 11 -8.28 -1.11 -19.30
CA LEU A 11 -8.42 -2.16 -18.29
C LEU A 11 -9.79 -2.88 -18.31
N MET A 12 -9.76 -4.16 -17.92
CA MET A 12 -10.98 -4.87 -17.53
C MET A 12 -11.28 -4.57 -16.05
N SER A 13 -12.39 -3.92 -15.76
CA SER A 13 -12.68 -3.44 -14.41
C SER A 13 -14.14 -3.60 -13.98
N LEU A 14 -14.33 -3.75 -12.66
CA LEU A 14 -15.60 -3.60 -11.98
C LEU A 14 -15.62 -2.23 -11.30
N ARG A 15 -16.40 -1.31 -11.86
CA ARG A 15 -16.73 -0.04 -11.23
C ARG A 15 -17.84 -0.27 -10.21
N MET A 16 -17.62 0.12 -8.96
CA MET A 16 -18.53 -0.16 -7.85
C MET A 16 -18.87 1.12 -7.10
N GLU A 17 -20.16 1.42 -6.97
CA GLU A 17 -20.66 2.65 -6.35
C GLU A 17 -21.75 2.33 -5.33
N LEU A 18 -21.65 2.90 -4.13
CA LEU A 18 -22.69 2.77 -3.11
C LEU A 18 -23.69 3.92 -3.23
N LEU A 19 -24.92 3.60 -3.61
CA LEU A 19 -25.99 4.58 -3.80
C LEU A 19 -27.00 4.48 -2.66
N ALA A 20 -27.12 5.56 -1.88
CA ALA A 20 -27.93 5.63 -0.66
C ALA A 20 -28.95 6.78 -0.70
N TRP A 21 -29.69 6.95 -1.79
CA TRP A 21 -30.64 8.06 -1.97
C TRP A 21 -32.04 7.65 -1.52
N SER A 22 -32.53 8.29 -0.44
CA SER A 22 -33.91 8.24 0.13
C SER A 22 -34.60 6.87 0.31
N GLY A 23 -33.90 5.75 0.15
CA GLY A 23 -34.43 4.40 0.27
C GLY A 23 -33.38 3.41 0.73
N ASP A 24 -33.60 2.12 0.45
CA ASP A 24 -32.65 1.07 0.78
C ASP A 24 -31.37 1.24 -0.04
N PRO A 25 -30.19 1.27 0.62
CA PRO A 25 -28.93 1.42 -0.08
C PRO A 25 -28.71 0.24 -1.03
N TYR A 26 -28.13 0.50 -2.19
CA TYR A 26 -27.73 -0.52 -3.15
C TYR A 26 -26.35 -0.22 -3.71
N VAL A 27 -25.67 -1.28 -4.13
CA VAL A 27 -24.40 -1.21 -4.83
C VAL A 27 -24.67 -1.34 -6.32
N TRP A 28 -24.26 -0.30 -7.06
CA TRP A 28 -24.22 -0.33 -8.51
C TRP A 28 -22.87 -0.90 -8.93
N ILE A 29 -22.89 -2.00 -9.66
CA ILE A 29 -21.70 -2.67 -10.18
C ILE A 29 -21.76 -2.57 -11.69
N GLU A 30 -20.73 -2.03 -12.31
CA GLU A 30 -20.61 -1.88 -13.76
C GLU A 30 -19.32 -2.54 -14.23
N PHE A 31 -19.43 -3.51 -15.13
CA PHE A 31 -18.29 -4.12 -15.78
C PHE A 31 -17.91 -3.30 -17.01
N GLU A 32 -16.65 -2.89 -17.06
CA GLU A 32 -16.06 -2.12 -18.15
C GLU A 32 -14.88 -2.88 -18.75
N SER A 33 -14.76 -2.86 -20.08
CA SER A 33 -13.59 -3.37 -20.80
C SER A 33 -13.36 -2.56 -22.07
N GLY A 34 -12.09 -2.22 -22.34
CA GLY A 34 -11.73 -1.43 -23.51
C GLY A 34 -12.33 -0.02 -23.51
N GLY A 35 -12.52 0.57 -22.34
CA GLY A 35 -13.14 1.90 -22.19
C GLY A 35 -14.65 1.93 -22.47
N SER A 36 -15.32 0.78 -22.47
CA SER A 36 -16.77 0.69 -22.69
C SER A 36 -17.46 -0.16 -21.63
N SER A 37 -18.64 0.28 -21.20
CA SER A 37 -19.54 -0.49 -20.34
C SER A 37 -20.07 -1.70 -21.08
N LYS A 38 -20.00 -2.88 -20.47
CA LYS A 38 -20.48 -4.14 -21.05
C LYS A 38 -21.74 -4.64 -20.36
N LYS A 39 -21.79 -4.55 -19.03
CA LYS A 39 -22.88 -5.06 -18.22
C LYS A 39 -22.95 -4.32 -16.89
N ASN A 40 -24.15 -4.18 -16.34
CA ASN A 40 -24.36 -3.60 -15.02
C ASN A 40 -25.28 -4.47 -14.17
N TRP A 41 -25.12 -4.33 -12.86
CA TRP A 41 -25.91 -5.00 -11.83
C TRP A 41 -26.28 -3.99 -10.76
N LYS A 42 -27.49 -4.14 -10.23
CA LYS A 42 -27.99 -3.39 -9.08
C LYS A 42 -28.26 -4.37 -7.96
N VAL A 43 -27.49 -4.26 -6.88
CA VAL A 43 -27.51 -5.22 -5.77
C VAL A 43 -27.90 -4.50 -4.49
N PRO A 44 -28.98 -4.88 -3.80
CA PRO A 44 -29.27 -4.33 -2.47
C PRO A 44 -28.06 -4.49 -1.54
N ALA A 45 -27.68 -3.44 -0.82
CA ALA A 45 -26.49 -3.49 0.03
C ALA A 45 -26.64 -4.54 1.15
N SER A 46 -27.88 -4.78 1.61
CA SER A 46 -28.21 -5.86 2.56
C SER A 46 -27.86 -7.26 2.04
N MET A 47 -27.95 -7.51 0.73
CA MET A 47 -27.53 -8.79 0.12
C MET A 47 -26.01 -8.97 0.08
N LEU A 48 -25.25 -7.94 0.45
CA LEU A 48 -23.80 -7.98 0.58
C LEU A 48 -23.35 -8.01 2.05
N GLY A 49 -24.30 -8.06 3.00
CA GLY A 49 -24.03 -7.91 4.42
C GLY A 49 -23.79 -6.46 4.85
N LEU A 50 -24.19 -5.47 4.04
CA LEU A 50 -24.11 -4.05 4.38
C LEU A 50 -25.48 -3.57 4.86
N THR A 51 -25.74 -3.65 6.17
CA THR A 51 -27.02 -3.19 6.73
C THR A 51 -26.97 -1.71 7.12
N ARG A 52 -28.14 -1.06 7.16
CA ARG A 52 -28.25 0.38 7.46
C ARG A 52 -28.13 0.68 8.96
N GLU A 53 -28.48 -0.28 9.80
CA GLU A 53 -28.51 -0.14 11.26
C GLU A 53 -27.11 -0.25 11.87
N GLU A 54 -26.18 -0.87 11.13
CA GLU A 54 -24.80 -1.15 11.51
C GLU A 54 -23.81 -0.16 10.87
N ARG A 55 -24.20 1.11 10.69
CA ARG A 55 -23.26 2.14 10.18
C ARG A 55 -21.96 2.21 10.98
N SER A 56 -21.97 1.73 12.22
CA SER A 56 -20.84 1.71 13.15
C SER A 56 -20.05 0.41 13.20
N SER A 57 -20.55 -0.70 12.62
CA SER A 57 -19.85 -1.99 12.66
C SER A 57 -19.46 -2.46 11.28
N LEU A 58 -18.27 -3.02 11.19
CA LEU A 58 -17.77 -3.63 9.96
C LEU A 58 -18.67 -4.79 9.51
N PRO A 59 -18.69 -5.11 8.21
CA PRO A 59 -19.62 -6.11 7.67
C PRO A 59 -19.32 -7.49 8.25
N GLN A 60 -20.19 -8.01 9.12
CA GLN A 60 -20.06 -9.38 9.64
C GLN A 60 -20.64 -10.38 8.63
N GLY A 61 -19.80 -11.28 8.14
CA GLY A 61 -20.23 -12.30 7.16
C GLY A 61 -20.53 -11.70 5.77
N PRO A 62 -19.60 -10.95 5.17
CA PRO A 62 -19.77 -10.44 3.82
C PRO A 62 -19.98 -11.62 2.88
N HIS A 63 -20.99 -11.52 2.02
CA HIS A 63 -21.31 -12.55 1.04
C HIS A 63 -21.68 -11.91 -0.29
N LEU A 64 -21.43 -12.64 -1.37
CA LEU A 64 -21.81 -12.22 -2.72
C LEU A 64 -22.82 -13.24 -3.25
N PRO A 65 -23.99 -12.82 -3.75
CA PRO A 65 -24.93 -13.76 -4.35
C PRO A 65 -24.25 -14.60 -5.43
N HIS A 66 -24.32 -15.93 -5.31
CA HIS A 66 -23.61 -16.86 -6.22
C HIS A 66 -23.91 -16.58 -7.70
N GLY A 67 -25.18 -16.30 -8.03
CA GLY A 67 -25.59 -15.96 -9.40
C GLY A 67 -24.85 -14.72 -9.94
N LEU A 68 -24.69 -13.69 -9.12
CA LEU A 68 -23.94 -12.49 -9.48
C LEU A 68 -22.45 -12.79 -9.69
N ALA A 69 -21.83 -13.58 -8.80
CA ALA A 69 -20.43 -13.97 -8.94
C ALA A 69 -20.19 -14.73 -10.26
N HIS A 70 -21.07 -15.67 -10.62
CA HIS A 70 -21.01 -16.41 -11.88
C HIS A 70 -21.22 -15.51 -13.10
N GLU A 71 -22.14 -14.56 -13.04
CA GLU A 71 -22.36 -13.60 -14.12
C GLU A 71 -21.15 -12.68 -14.34
N ILE A 72 -20.52 -12.21 -13.25
CA ILE A 72 -19.29 -11.43 -13.30
C ILE A 72 -18.17 -12.26 -13.94
N ALA A 73 -17.99 -13.52 -13.52
CA ALA A 73 -16.98 -14.41 -14.07
C ALA A 73 -17.18 -14.69 -15.56
N ALA A 74 -18.42 -14.97 -15.98
CA ALA A 74 -18.76 -15.16 -17.39
C ALA A 74 -18.43 -13.91 -18.21
N THR A 75 -18.84 -12.74 -17.73
CA THR A 75 -18.58 -11.45 -18.39
C THR A 75 -17.07 -11.18 -18.49
N ALA A 76 -16.30 -11.48 -17.44
CA ALA A 76 -14.85 -11.33 -17.43
C ALA A 76 -14.16 -12.28 -18.43
N ASN A 77 -14.63 -13.52 -18.55
CA ASN A 77 -14.08 -14.49 -19.50
C ASN A 77 -14.38 -14.12 -20.95
N GLU A 78 -15.58 -13.61 -21.23
CA GLU A 78 -15.97 -13.16 -22.57
C GLU A 78 -15.20 -11.91 -23.03
N ASN A 79 -14.75 -11.06 -22.11
CA ASN A 79 -14.12 -9.77 -22.41
C ASN A 79 -12.61 -9.73 -22.11
N ALA A 80 -12.00 -10.85 -21.72
CA ALA A 80 -10.56 -10.94 -21.53
C ALA A 80 -9.82 -10.88 -22.88
N ARG A 81 -8.77 -10.08 -22.96
CA ARG A 81 -7.93 -9.91 -24.16
C ARG A 81 -6.63 -10.68 -24.06
N THR A 82 -6.01 -10.70 -22.88
CA THR A 82 -4.70 -11.35 -22.68
C THR A 82 -4.83 -12.72 -22.00
N GLY A 83 -6.04 -13.27 -21.95
CA GLY A 83 -6.31 -14.60 -21.40
C GLY A 83 -6.58 -14.60 -19.88
N PRO A 84 -6.43 -15.76 -19.22
CA PRO A 84 -6.84 -15.96 -17.82
C PRO A 84 -5.95 -15.25 -16.80
N SER A 85 -4.73 -14.87 -17.17
CA SER A 85 -3.84 -14.08 -16.31
C SER A 85 -4.17 -12.58 -16.31
N GLU A 86 -5.08 -12.10 -17.19
CA GLU A 86 -5.48 -10.69 -17.19
C GLU A 86 -6.24 -10.37 -15.89
N PRO A 87 -5.73 -9.44 -15.06
CA PRO A 87 -6.37 -9.10 -13.80
C PRO A 87 -7.75 -8.45 -14.02
N LEU A 88 -8.66 -8.71 -13.08
CA LEU A 88 -9.88 -7.94 -12.92
C LEU A 88 -9.64 -6.81 -11.93
N TRP A 89 -9.77 -5.57 -12.40
CA TRP A 89 -9.53 -4.38 -11.57
C TRP A 89 -10.80 -3.95 -10.85
N LEU A 90 -10.74 -3.74 -9.54
CA LEU A 90 -11.82 -3.15 -8.76
C LEU A 90 -11.63 -1.64 -8.69
N HIS A 91 -12.60 -0.86 -9.20
CA HIS A 91 -12.62 0.59 -9.08
C HIS A 91 -13.77 1.01 -8.15
N LEU A 92 -13.44 1.36 -6.91
CA LEU A 92 -14.41 1.80 -5.90
C LEU A 92 -14.67 3.30 -6.03
N ILE A 93 -15.90 3.69 -6.37
CA ILE A 93 -16.31 5.08 -6.63
C ILE A 93 -16.80 5.75 -5.37
N ARG A 94 -16.19 6.87 -4.98
CA ARG A 94 -16.62 7.61 -3.79
C ARG A 94 -17.97 8.31 -3.98
N PRO A 95 -18.80 8.37 -2.91
CA PRO A 95 -18.62 7.69 -1.63
C PRO A 95 -18.99 6.21 -1.74
N TYR A 96 -18.07 5.30 -1.38
CA TYR A 96 -18.33 3.85 -1.42
C TYR A 96 -18.49 3.23 -0.01
N GLY A 97 -18.37 4.03 1.06
CA GLY A 97 -18.54 3.56 2.44
C GLY A 97 -17.69 2.33 2.77
N LEU A 98 -18.32 1.29 3.30
CA LEU A 98 -17.65 0.04 3.71
C LEU A 98 -17.32 -0.92 2.54
N LEU A 99 -17.61 -0.55 1.27
CA LEU A 99 -17.24 -1.41 0.14
C LEU A 99 -15.73 -1.66 0.03
N GLY A 100 -14.91 -0.72 0.52
CA GLY A 100 -13.46 -0.91 0.62
C GLY A 100 -13.03 -1.97 1.64
N ALA A 101 -13.84 -2.19 2.69
CA ALA A 101 -13.58 -3.22 3.69
C ALA A 101 -14.10 -4.61 3.26
N MET A 102 -14.80 -4.73 2.14
CA MET A 102 -15.26 -6.03 1.67
C MET A 102 -14.10 -6.87 1.09
N PRO A 103 -14.05 -8.18 1.39
CA PRO A 103 -13.05 -9.10 0.85
C PRO A 103 -13.41 -9.54 -0.56
N TRP A 104 -13.49 -8.60 -1.51
CA TRP A 104 -13.88 -8.89 -2.90
C TRP A 104 -13.05 -9.99 -3.53
N GLU A 105 -11.75 -10.01 -3.24
CA GLU A 105 -10.79 -11.00 -3.70
C GLU A 105 -11.17 -12.42 -3.25
N ARG A 106 -11.75 -12.55 -2.04
CA ARG A 106 -12.26 -13.83 -1.50
C ARG A 106 -13.58 -14.21 -2.14
N LEU A 107 -14.48 -13.23 -2.26
CA LEU A 107 -15.85 -13.43 -2.73
C LEU A 107 -15.92 -13.75 -4.23
N LEU A 108 -14.99 -13.19 -5.01
CA LEU A 108 -14.92 -13.35 -6.46
C LEU A 108 -13.84 -14.35 -6.88
N GLY A 109 -12.75 -14.49 -6.12
CA GLY A 109 -11.54 -15.17 -6.57
C GLY A 109 -11.78 -16.59 -7.08
N ASP A 110 -12.55 -17.39 -6.35
CA ASP A 110 -12.80 -18.80 -6.69
C ASP A 110 -13.69 -18.96 -7.93
N VAL A 111 -14.56 -17.98 -8.23
CA VAL A 111 -15.50 -18.04 -9.34
C VAL A 111 -14.91 -17.41 -10.61
N VAL A 112 -14.23 -16.27 -10.48
CA VAL A 112 -13.64 -15.54 -11.61
C VAL A 112 -12.32 -16.19 -12.07
N ASN A 113 -11.64 -16.90 -11.17
CA ASN A 113 -10.41 -17.66 -11.44
C ASN A 113 -9.31 -16.87 -12.19
N ARG A 114 -9.07 -15.64 -11.76
CA ARG A 114 -7.99 -14.76 -12.26
C ARG A 114 -7.49 -13.85 -11.13
N PRO A 115 -6.37 -13.12 -11.31
CA PRO A 115 -5.95 -12.11 -10.35
C PRO A 115 -7.01 -11.02 -10.20
N ILE A 116 -7.24 -10.57 -8.97
CA ILE A 116 -8.14 -9.45 -8.66
C ILE A 116 -7.29 -8.40 -7.95
N LEU A 117 -7.23 -7.21 -8.54
CA LEU A 117 -6.43 -6.08 -8.04
C LEU A 117 -7.33 -4.87 -7.85
N ARG A 118 -6.92 -3.93 -7.01
CA ARG A 118 -7.67 -2.69 -6.80
C ARG A 118 -6.99 -1.53 -7.51
N LEU A 119 -7.79 -0.74 -8.20
CA LEU A 119 -7.29 0.37 -9.00
C LEU A 119 -7.06 1.59 -8.08
N PRO A 120 -5.84 2.14 -8.01
CA PRO A 120 -5.58 3.35 -7.28
C PRO A 120 -6.26 4.56 -7.94
N ASP A 121 -6.39 5.60 -7.14
CA ASP A 121 -7.02 6.84 -7.56
C ASP A 121 -5.99 7.95 -7.86
N PHE A 122 -4.83 7.57 -8.38
CA PHE A 122 -3.71 8.43 -8.78
C PHE A 122 -3.08 7.89 -10.09
N LEU A 123 -2.47 8.76 -10.91
CA LEU A 123 -1.98 8.39 -12.25
C LEU A 123 -0.54 7.87 -12.26
N GLU A 124 0.31 8.48 -11.44
CA GLU A 124 1.75 8.26 -11.53
C GLU A 124 2.19 7.07 -10.67
N ARG A 125 3.08 6.24 -11.24
CA ARG A 125 3.85 5.27 -10.45
C ARG A 125 4.89 6.06 -9.65
N SER A 126 4.98 5.73 -8.38
CA SER A 126 6.04 6.23 -7.51
C SER A 126 7.41 5.89 -8.08
N LYS A 127 8.31 6.88 -8.19
CA LYS A 127 9.70 6.62 -8.61
C LYS A 127 10.40 5.77 -7.53
N GLU A 128 11.05 4.68 -7.91
CA GLU A 128 11.72 3.73 -7.02
C GLU A 128 13.12 3.40 -7.55
N ASP A 129 14.01 2.95 -6.68
CA ASP A 129 15.24 2.28 -7.11
C ASP A 129 14.91 0.82 -7.50
N PRO A 130 15.20 0.38 -8.74
CA PRO A 130 14.85 -0.96 -9.17
C PRO A 130 15.75 -2.06 -8.60
N ASP A 131 16.89 -1.72 -7.99
CA ASP A 131 17.93 -2.65 -7.56
C ASP A 131 18.04 -2.76 -6.04
N THR A 132 17.67 -1.73 -5.28
CA THR A 132 17.62 -1.76 -3.82
C THR A 132 16.18 -1.93 -3.30
N LEU A 133 16.07 -2.42 -2.07
CA LEU A 133 14.84 -2.46 -1.28
C LEU A 133 15.20 -2.30 0.19
N GLU A 134 14.87 -1.14 0.74
CA GLU A 134 14.95 -0.88 2.17
C GLU A 134 13.54 -0.92 2.79
N ILE A 135 13.29 -1.91 3.65
CA ILE A 135 11.96 -2.16 4.21
C ILE A 135 11.98 -2.13 5.73
N ALA A 136 11.05 -1.39 6.33
CA ALA A 136 10.77 -1.48 7.75
C ALA A 136 9.60 -2.43 8.03
N VAL A 137 9.78 -3.32 8.98
CA VAL A 137 8.71 -4.09 9.62
C VAL A 137 8.43 -3.46 10.98
N CYS A 138 7.27 -2.82 11.12
CA CYS A 138 6.81 -2.26 12.39
C CYS A 138 5.92 -3.31 13.08
N PHE A 139 6.43 -3.92 14.14
CA PHE A 139 5.73 -4.97 14.87
C PHE A 139 5.47 -4.54 16.31
N ASP A 140 4.19 -4.31 16.61
CA ASP A 140 3.71 -4.04 17.96
C ASP A 140 2.56 -5.00 18.26
N PRO A 141 2.83 -6.16 18.90
CA PRO A 141 1.82 -7.18 19.11
C PRO A 141 0.73 -6.71 20.05
N SER A 142 -0.47 -7.28 19.90
CA SER A 142 -1.57 -7.07 20.85
C SER A 142 -1.14 -7.35 22.29
N ILE A 143 -1.68 -6.59 23.24
CA ILE A 143 -1.50 -6.83 24.69
C ILE A 143 -2.02 -8.23 25.08
N LYS A 144 -3.00 -8.75 24.33
CA LYS A 144 -3.62 -10.06 24.52
C LYS A 144 -3.35 -10.90 23.28
N GLY A 145 -2.69 -12.04 23.41
CA GLY A 145 -2.47 -12.96 22.29
C GLY A 145 -1.31 -13.91 22.51
N ASP A 146 -1.18 -14.89 21.62
CA ASP A 146 -0.02 -15.77 21.56
C ASP A 146 1.12 -15.08 20.79
N HIS A 147 2.04 -14.47 21.53
CA HIS A 147 3.20 -13.80 20.95
C HIS A 147 4.09 -14.73 20.13
N PHE A 148 4.06 -16.05 20.36
CA PHE A 148 4.91 -16.99 19.64
C PHE A 148 4.48 -17.15 18.17
N ALA A 149 3.18 -17.26 17.93
CA ALA A 149 2.65 -17.34 16.58
C ALA A 149 2.95 -16.05 15.78
N ASP A 150 2.90 -14.89 16.44
CA ASP A 150 3.25 -13.61 15.81
C ASP A 150 4.75 -13.48 15.50
N PHE A 151 5.66 -14.02 16.33
CA PHE A 151 7.09 -14.05 16.00
C PHE A 151 7.37 -14.76 14.69
N ARG A 152 6.76 -15.94 14.49
CA ARG A 152 6.98 -16.70 13.26
C ARG A 152 6.50 -15.93 12.03
N ARG A 153 5.41 -15.18 12.15
CA ARG A 153 4.88 -14.33 11.06
C ARG A 153 5.76 -13.15 10.73
N VAL A 154 6.28 -12.47 11.75
CA VAL A 154 7.29 -11.41 11.55
C VAL A 154 8.50 -11.98 10.82
N HIS A 155 8.95 -13.18 11.21
CA HIS A 155 10.01 -13.90 10.51
C HIS A 155 9.62 -14.21 9.05
N ASP A 156 8.42 -14.72 8.77
CA ASP A 156 7.96 -15.01 7.41
C ASP A 156 7.90 -13.75 6.54
N VAL A 157 7.48 -12.61 7.10
CA VAL A 157 7.50 -11.30 6.44
C VAL A 157 8.92 -10.87 6.10
N ILE A 158 9.86 -11.02 7.04
CA ILE A 158 11.27 -10.68 6.83
C ILE A 158 11.88 -11.60 5.76
N CYS A 159 11.60 -12.90 5.78
CA CYS A 159 12.05 -13.83 4.74
C CYS A 159 11.48 -13.47 3.36
N SER A 160 10.17 -13.20 3.28
CA SER A 160 9.51 -12.80 2.02
C SER A 160 10.12 -11.51 1.46
N ALA A 161 10.51 -10.59 2.35
CA ALA A 161 11.24 -9.39 1.97
C ALA A 161 12.60 -9.71 1.35
N PHE A 162 13.41 -10.57 1.98
CA PHE A 162 14.70 -10.98 1.43
C PHE A 162 14.59 -11.79 0.14
N ASP A 163 13.48 -12.50 -0.07
CA ASP A 163 13.18 -13.24 -1.29
C ASP A 163 12.64 -12.34 -2.43
N ALA A 164 12.46 -11.04 -2.19
CA ALA A 164 12.06 -10.08 -3.21
C ALA A 164 13.12 -9.98 -4.34
N PRO A 165 12.72 -9.74 -5.60
CA PRO A 165 13.59 -9.75 -6.77
C PRO A 165 14.41 -8.46 -6.92
N ARG A 166 15.16 -8.10 -5.87
CA ARG A 166 16.03 -6.93 -5.79
C ARG A 166 17.48 -7.38 -5.61
N ALA A 167 18.41 -6.61 -6.15
CA ALA A 167 19.83 -6.90 -6.02
C ALA A 167 20.32 -6.73 -4.59
N GLN A 168 19.73 -5.78 -3.85
CA GLN A 168 20.07 -5.45 -2.47
C GLN A 168 18.80 -5.27 -1.62
N VAL A 169 18.60 -6.11 -0.60
CA VAL A 169 17.47 -5.96 0.36
C VAL A 169 17.98 -5.73 1.79
N VAL A 170 17.62 -4.62 2.41
CA VAL A 170 17.88 -4.35 3.84
C VAL A 170 16.55 -4.30 4.58
N ALA A 171 16.46 -5.02 5.70
CA ALA A 171 15.25 -5.05 6.52
C ALA A 171 15.50 -4.41 7.89
N HIS A 172 14.55 -3.61 8.38
CA HIS A 172 14.59 -2.96 9.68
C HIS A 172 13.41 -3.47 10.50
N LEU A 173 13.64 -4.15 11.63
CA LEU A 173 12.58 -4.56 12.53
C LEU A 173 12.44 -3.56 13.68
N PHE A 174 11.37 -2.78 13.68
CA PHE A 174 11.01 -1.87 14.76
C PHE A 174 10.00 -2.55 15.69
N THR A 175 10.42 -2.80 16.92
CA THR A 175 9.61 -3.57 17.86
C THR A 175 9.93 -3.24 19.31
N THR A 176 9.21 -3.87 20.24
CA THR A 176 9.42 -3.66 21.68
C THR A 176 10.66 -4.41 22.19
N PRO A 177 11.26 -4.00 23.33
CA PRO A 177 12.50 -4.61 23.83
C PRO A 177 12.46 -6.14 23.97
N LYS A 178 11.37 -6.71 24.51
CA LYS A 178 11.22 -8.16 24.66
C LYS A 178 11.24 -8.90 23.32
N ILE A 179 10.65 -8.32 22.28
CA ILE A 179 10.64 -8.92 20.93
C ILE A 179 12.03 -8.78 20.30
N ALA A 180 12.67 -7.64 20.45
CA ALA A 180 14.02 -7.41 19.95
C ALA A 180 15.05 -8.38 20.55
N GLU A 181 14.94 -8.69 21.84
CA GLU A 181 15.79 -9.71 22.49
C GLU A 181 15.61 -11.09 21.83
N HIS A 182 14.37 -11.47 21.51
CA HIS A 182 14.08 -12.74 20.85
C HIS A 182 14.73 -12.86 19.48
N PHE A 183 14.59 -11.84 18.62
CA PHE A 183 15.22 -11.82 17.30
C PHE A 183 16.74 -11.64 17.39
N GLY A 184 17.24 -10.93 18.41
CA GLY A 184 18.68 -10.75 18.64
C GLY A 184 19.42 -12.06 18.96
N ALA A 185 18.71 -13.09 19.43
CA ALA A 185 19.28 -14.43 19.65
C ALA A 185 19.58 -15.18 18.34
N TYR A 186 18.99 -14.76 17.21
CA TYR A 186 19.14 -15.39 15.90
C TYR A 186 19.52 -14.32 14.88
N PRO A 187 20.81 -13.95 14.78
CA PRO A 187 21.22 -12.89 13.86
C PRO A 187 20.87 -13.27 12.43
N ILE A 188 20.03 -12.45 11.80
CA ILE A 188 19.72 -12.56 10.38
C ILE A 188 20.58 -11.51 9.67
N PRO A 189 21.44 -11.90 8.71
CA PRO A 189 22.25 -10.95 7.97
C PRO A 189 21.39 -9.83 7.40
N ARG A 190 21.82 -8.57 7.60
CA ARG A 190 21.16 -7.37 7.05
C ARG A 190 19.74 -7.12 7.57
N LEU A 191 19.37 -7.77 8.66
CA LEU A 191 18.23 -7.38 9.49
C LEU A 191 18.73 -6.48 10.62
N ASN A 192 18.34 -5.21 10.57
CA ASN A 192 18.59 -4.25 11.62
C ASN A 192 17.45 -4.29 12.64
N ILE A 193 17.72 -4.84 13.83
CA ILE A 193 16.70 -4.92 14.89
C ILE A 193 16.80 -3.66 15.77
N HIS A 194 15.73 -2.89 15.79
CA HIS A 194 15.62 -1.65 16.55
C HIS A 194 14.69 -1.86 17.74
N SER A 195 15.20 -1.56 18.93
CA SER A 195 14.40 -1.40 20.14
C SER A 195 14.72 -0.05 20.78
N PRO A 196 13.71 0.67 21.29
CA PRO A 196 13.93 1.94 21.93
C PRO A 196 14.64 1.73 23.28
N ALA A 197 15.59 2.60 23.59
CA ALA A 197 16.24 2.60 24.89
C ALA A 197 15.22 2.91 26.01
N PRO A 198 15.33 2.29 27.20
CA PRO A 198 14.41 2.53 28.32
C PRO A 198 14.31 4.01 28.74
N ALA A 199 15.37 4.80 28.50
CA ALA A 199 15.45 6.21 28.88
C ALA A 199 14.56 7.14 28.02
N LEU A 200 14.18 6.74 26.80
CA LEU A 200 13.24 7.50 25.97
C LEU A 200 11.81 7.50 26.56
N SER A 201 11.51 6.56 27.46
CA SER A 201 10.18 6.36 28.06
C SER A 201 9.80 7.40 29.12
N ALA A 202 10.76 8.18 29.65
CA ALA A 202 10.51 9.11 30.78
C ALA A 202 10.37 10.59 30.38
N SER A 203 10.73 10.95 29.15
CA SER A 203 10.66 12.34 28.67
C SER A 203 9.42 12.56 27.80
N GLU A 204 8.23 12.38 28.38
CA GLU A 204 6.96 12.82 27.77
C GLU A 204 6.91 14.35 27.56
N SER A 205 7.92 15.10 27.99
CA SER A 205 7.97 16.57 28.00
C SER A 205 8.97 17.17 27.01
N GLY A 206 9.80 16.38 26.32
CA GLY A 206 10.94 16.89 25.55
C GLY A 206 10.76 17.00 24.02
N PHE A 207 9.87 16.22 23.40
CA PHE A 207 9.61 16.32 21.97
C PHE A 207 8.70 17.52 21.68
N ALA A 208 9.29 18.69 21.44
CA ALA A 208 8.61 19.91 21.01
C ALA A 208 8.13 19.85 19.54
N GLY A 209 7.75 18.67 19.05
CA GLY A 209 7.05 18.49 17.78
C GLY A 209 5.55 18.83 17.93
N PRO A 210 4.81 18.97 16.82
CA PRO A 210 3.36 19.10 16.87
C PRO A 210 2.79 17.92 17.69
N ARG A 211 2.05 18.22 18.77
CA ARG A 211 1.55 17.31 19.82
C ARG A 211 0.60 16.18 19.34
N SER A 212 0.57 15.87 18.06
CA SER A 212 -0.40 14.97 17.42
C SER A 212 0.24 13.78 16.71
N PHE A 213 1.53 13.53 16.93
CA PHE A 213 2.24 12.42 16.30
C PHE A 213 2.50 11.29 17.29
N SER A 214 2.33 10.06 16.81
CA SER A 214 2.56 8.81 17.50
C SER A 214 4.02 8.72 17.93
N PRO A 215 4.29 8.44 19.22
CA PRO A 215 5.66 8.24 19.71
C PRO A 215 6.42 7.15 18.96
N TRP A 216 5.72 6.12 18.46
CA TRP A 216 6.31 5.09 17.61
C TRP A 216 6.83 5.63 16.29
N LEU A 217 5.99 6.36 15.55
CA LEU A 217 6.38 6.86 14.24
C LEU A 217 7.50 7.91 14.35
N GLY A 218 7.44 8.77 15.38
CA GLY A 218 8.51 9.73 15.66
C GLY A 218 9.83 9.05 16.09
N TRP A 219 9.75 7.95 16.85
CA TRP A 219 10.93 7.14 17.18
C TRP A 219 11.54 6.51 15.94
N ILE A 220 10.73 5.87 15.08
CA ILE A 220 11.21 5.27 13.82
C ILE A 220 11.93 6.31 12.95
N GLU A 221 11.33 7.50 12.76
CA GLU A 221 11.97 8.61 12.04
C GLU A 221 13.33 9.00 12.66
N SER A 222 13.41 9.07 13.99
CA SER A 222 14.66 9.44 14.69
C SER A 222 15.78 8.41 14.56
N VAL A 223 15.42 7.13 14.38
CA VAL A 223 16.37 6.04 14.21
C VAL A 223 16.91 6.02 12.79
N LEU A 224 16.04 6.19 11.79
CA LEU A 224 16.42 6.17 10.37
C LEU A 224 17.30 7.38 9.98
N ARG A 225 17.10 8.55 10.62
CA ARG A 225 17.87 9.78 10.43
C ARG A 225 17.95 10.28 8.98
N ASP A 226 18.85 9.73 8.18
CA ASP A 226 19.17 10.12 6.79
C ASP A 226 18.92 8.96 5.79
N GLU A 227 18.44 7.80 6.27
CA GLU A 227 18.11 6.61 5.49
C GLU A 227 16.66 6.68 4.97
N ALA A 228 16.46 6.42 3.67
CA ALA A 228 15.15 6.41 3.06
C ALA A 228 14.59 4.99 3.09
N LEU A 229 13.31 4.84 3.42
CA LEU A 229 12.65 3.55 3.25
C LEU A 229 11.93 3.50 1.90
N ASP A 230 11.88 2.31 1.30
CA ASP A 230 11.05 2.00 0.14
C ASP A 230 9.66 1.54 0.56
N ALA A 231 9.60 0.72 1.61
CA ALA A 231 8.36 0.11 2.08
C ALA A 231 8.30 0.05 3.61
N VAL A 232 7.07 0.07 4.13
CA VAL A 232 6.81 -0.22 5.55
C VAL A 232 5.72 -1.29 5.66
N HIS A 233 5.99 -2.37 6.37
CA HIS A 233 5.03 -3.41 6.70
C HIS A 233 4.62 -3.28 8.17
N PHE A 234 3.37 -2.90 8.42
CA PHE A 234 2.80 -2.83 9.77
C PHE A 234 2.15 -4.15 10.15
N ILE A 235 2.59 -4.71 11.28
CA ILE A 235 2.00 -5.87 11.94
C ILE A 235 1.49 -5.41 13.30
N CYS A 236 0.33 -4.77 13.30
CA CYS A 236 -0.22 -4.08 14.46
C CYS A 236 -1.75 -4.28 14.54
N PRO A 237 -2.34 -4.34 15.74
CA PRO A 237 -3.79 -4.37 15.88
C PRO A 237 -4.41 -3.10 15.28
N THR A 238 -5.67 -3.22 14.86
CA THR A 238 -6.47 -2.08 14.41
C THR A 238 -7.81 -2.05 15.12
N GLU A 239 -8.38 -0.86 15.28
CA GLU A 239 -9.72 -0.71 15.84
C GLU A 239 -10.57 0.12 14.91
N SER A 240 -11.80 -0.34 14.71
CA SER A 240 -12.81 0.41 13.96
C SER A 240 -13.65 1.22 14.94
N SER A 241 -13.71 2.52 14.68
CA SER A 241 -14.72 3.44 15.16
C SER A 241 -15.70 3.73 14.02
N ASP A 242 -16.88 4.29 14.34
CA ASP A 242 -18.05 4.36 13.45
C ASP A 242 -17.78 4.65 11.97
N GLU A 243 -16.83 5.52 11.64
CA GLU A 243 -16.50 5.85 10.25
C GLU A 243 -15.01 5.67 9.90
N ARG A 244 -14.20 5.19 10.84
CA ARG A 244 -12.74 5.19 10.71
C ARG A 244 -12.13 3.95 11.32
N SER A 245 -11.16 3.36 10.64
CA SER A 245 -10.22 2.45 11.28
C SER A 245 -8.94 3.19 11.63
N ASN A 246 -8.34 2.82 12.75
CA ASN A 246 -7.04 3.31 13.20
C ASN A 246 -6.13 2.13 13.53
N LEU A 247 -4.82 2.29 13.30
CA LEU A 247 -3.83 1.40 13.88
C LEU A 247 -3.76 1.67 15.38
N LEU A 248 -3.56 0.62 16.17
CA LEU A 248 -3.34 0.71 17.59
C LEU A 248 -1.88 0.37 17.87
N LEU A 249 -1.18 1.32 18.48
CA LEU A 249 0.18 1.12 18.98
C LEU A 249 0.23 1.38 20.48
N ARG A 250 1.12 0.73 21.22
CA ARG A 250 1.42 1.06 22.62
C ARG A 250 1.79 2.54 22.72
N ALA A 251 1.32 3.22 23.77
CA ALA A 251 1.59 4.64 23.95
C ALA A 251 3.08 5.00 24.02
N SER A 252 3.93 4.05 24.41
CA SER A 252 5.39 4.18 24.35
C SER A 252 6.00 2.92 23.74
N PRO A 253 6.90 3.05 22.75
CA PRO A 253 7.56 1.89 22.15
C PRO A 253 8.51 1.17 23.13
N GLY A 254 8.98 1.85 24.18
CA GLY A 254 9.98 1.32 25.13
C GLY A 254 9.43 0.67 26.39
N VAL A 255 8.12 0.44 26.45
CA VAL A 255 7.48 -0.18 27.61
C VAL A 255 6.64 -1.37 27.14
N ASP A 256 7.15 -2.59 27.35
CA ASP A 256 6.46 -3.83 26.98
C ASP A 256 5.08 -3.97 27.66
N GLU A 257 5.00 -3.55 28.93
CA GLU A 257 3.81 -3.64 29.78
C GLU A 257 2.83 -2.46 29.63
N ALA A 258 3.00 -1.62 28.60
CA ALA A 258 2.13 -0.47 28.38
C ALA A 258 0.66 -0.92 28.28
N LYS A 259 -0.16 -0.49 29.24
CA LYS A 259 -1.61 -0.78 29.27
C LYS A 259 -2.41 0.16 28.37
N SER A 260 -1.81 1.27 27.94
CA SER A 260 -2.43 2.26 27.07
C SER A 260 -2.04 2.03 25.62
N LEU A 261 -3.05 2.01 24.74
CA LEU A 261 -2.89 2.06 23.30
C LEU A 261 -3.19 3.48 22.82
N THR A 262 -2.50 3.90 21.77
CA THR A 262 -2.69 5.16 21.06
C THR A 262 -3.17 4.83 19.66
N ALA A 263 -4.27 5.47 19.25
CA ALA A 263 -4.79 5.36 17.90
C ALA A 263 -3.93 6.21 16.94
N VAL A 264 -3.46 5.59 15.87
CA VAL A 264 -2.70 6.23 14.79
C VAL A 264 -3.58 6.27 13.55
N TYR A 265 -3.85 7.48 13.07
CA TYR A 265 -4.80 7.70 11.97
C TYR A 265 -4.16 7.41 10.60
N PRO A 266 -4.95 7.05 9.57
CA PRO A 266 -4.42 6.88 8.21
C PRO A 266 -3.65 8.11 7.69
N SER A 267 -4.14 9.33 7.98
CA SER A 267 -3.46 10.57 7.56
C SER A 267 -2.11 10.78 8.25
N GLU A 268 -1.97 10.27 9.46
CA GLU A 268 -0.73 10.31 10.22
C GLU A 268 0.30 9.35 9.63
N VAL A 269 -0.12 8.11 9.34
CA VAL A 269 0.69 7.10 8.65
C VAL A 269 1.10 7.59 7.26
N ALA A 270 0.18 8.17 6.49
CA ALA A 270 0.49 8.75 5.18
C ALA A 270 1.55 9.86 5.28
N SER A 271 1.50 10.69 6.33
CA SER A 271 2.45 11.77 6.55
C SER A 271 3.82 11.23 6.99
N PHE A 272 3.84 10.20 7.84
CA PHE A 272 5.06 9.46 8.21
C PHE A 272 5.72 8.87 6.96
N LEU A 273 5.00 8.05 6.19
CA LEU A 273 5.50 7.38 4.98
C LEU A 273 6.10 8.38 3.98
N GLN A 274 5.44 9.54 3.82
CA GLN A 274 5.94 10.60 2.96
C GLN A 274 7.28 11.18 3.46
N ARG A 275 7.47 11.35 4.77
CA ARG A 275 8.71 11.91 5.33
C ARG A 275 9.88 10.95 5.27
N ILE A 276 9.64 9.65 5.45
CA ILE A 276 10.69 8.61 5.33
C ILE A 276 10.94 8.17 3.88
N GLY A 277 10.22 8.73 2.90
CA GLY A 277 10.40 8.40 1.48
C GLY A 277 9.71 7.12 0.97
N ALA A 278 8.98 6.40 1.84
CA ALA A 278 8.36 5.11 1.51
C ALA A 278 7.27 5.23 0.45
N TRP A 279 7.42 4.48 -0.64
CA TRP A 279 6.45 4.42 -1.74
C TRP A 279 5.46 3.26 -1.63
N ALA A 280 5.77 2.21 -0.88
CA ALA A 280 4.84 1.12 -0.60
C ALA A 280 4.48 1.08 0.90
N VAL A 281 3.33 0.48 1.21
CA VAL A 281 2.96 0.12 2.57
C VAL A 281 2.15 -1.16 2.58
N LEU A 282 2.38 -1.98 3.59
CA LEU A 282 1.80 -3.30 3.74
C LEU A 282 1.21 -3.41 5.15
N PHE A 283 0.11 -4.13 5.29
CA PHE A 283 -0.58 -4.33 6.56
C PHE A 283 -0.91 -5.79 6.75
N SER A 284 -0.56 -6.32 7.91
CA SER A 284 -1.06 -7.60 8.38
C SER A 284 -1.57 -7.51 9.81
N PRO A 285 -2.85 -7.82 10.08
CA PRO A 285 -3.36 -7.83 11.45
C PRO A 285 -2.69 -8.98 12.23
N PRO A 286 -2.37 -8.81 13.53
CA PRO A 286 -1.99 -9.92 14.38
C PRO A 286 -3.08 -10.99 14.39
N GLN A 287 -2.70 -12.27 14.39
CA GLN A 287 -3.68 -13.35 14.23
C GLN A 287 -4.61 -13.45 15.43
N GLY A 288 -5.89 -13.72 15.17
CA GLY A 288 -6.87 -13.96 16.23
C GLY A 288 -7.17 -12.70 17.04
N SER A 289 -6.73 -11.54 16.56
CA SER A 289 -7.06 -10.25 17.15
C SER A 289 -8.53 -9.89 16.93
N GLY A 290 -9.19 -10.49 15.93
CA GLY A 290 -10.54 -10.10 15.52
C GLY A 290 -10.55 -8.70 14.87
N THR A 291 -9.38 -8.22 14.44
CA THR A 291 -9.20 -6.88 13.87
C THR A 291 -9.03 -6.90 12.35
N GLU A 292 -9.21 -8.05 11.71
CA GLU A 292 -8.91 -8.28 10.30
C GLU A 292 -9.71 -7.34 9.38
N GLU A 293 -11.01 -7.21 9.63
CA GLU A 293 -11.89 -6.31 8.87
C GLU A 293 -11.52 -4.83 9.08
N SER A 294 -11.12 -4.47 10.31
CA SER A 294 -10.69 -3.11 10.64
C SER A 294 -9.40 -2.78 9.93
N CYS A 295 -8.44 -3.70 9.90
CA CYS A 295 -7.17 -3.54 9.20
C CYS A 295 -7.38 -3.42 7.70
N ARG A 296 -8.32 -4.20 7.14
CA ARG A 296 -8.72 -4.07 5.73
C ARG A 296 -9.28 -2.68 5.43
N TYR A 297 -10.14 -2.15 6.30
CA TYR A 297 -10.69 -0.80 6.17
C TYR A 297 -9.62 0.29 6.38
N PHE A 298 -8.65 0.08 7.27
CA PHE A 298 -7.51 0.98 7.46
C PHE A 298 -6.67 1.09 6.17
N ALA A 299 -6.26 -0.06 5.64
CA ALA A 299 -5.44 -0.14 4.44
C ALA A 299 -6.17 0.48 3.23
N ASP A 300 -7.48 0.24 3.09
CA ASP A 300 -8.30 0.88 2.06
C ASP A 300 -8.30 2.41 2.19
N ASN A 301 -8.60 2.94 3.39
CA ASN A 301 -8.58 4.38 3.67
C ASN A 301 -7.20 5.01 3.40
N LEU A 302 -6.12 4.27 3.66
CA LEU A 302 -4.78 4.75 3.38
C LEU A 302 -4.50 4.80 1.86
N ALA A 303 -4.85 3.75 1.11
CA ALA A 303 -4.72 3.69 -0.35
C ALA A 303 -5.45 4.84 -1.05
N GLN A 304 -6.49 5.37 -0.41
CA GLN A 304 -7.27 6.50 -0.86
C GLN A 304 -6.62 7.88 -0.65
N ILE A 305 -5.63 8.03 0.22
CA ILE A 305 -5.06 9.34 0.59
C ILE A 305 -3.56 9.49 0.28
N ARG A 306 -2.89 8.41 -0.13
CA ARG A 306 -1.50 8.44 -0.57
C ARG A 306 -1.33 7.85 -1.97
N PRO A 307 -0.36 8.34 -2.75
CA PRO A 307 0.15 7.60 -3.89
C PRO A 307 0.98 6.39 -3.44
N GLY A 308 1.10 5.44 -4.35
CA GLY A 308 1.89 4.22 -4.20
C GLY A 308 1.07 2.99 -3.77
N PRO A 309 1.67 1.79 -3.87
CA PRO A 309 0.96 0.55 -3.58
C PRO A 309 0.59 0.39 -2.10
N VAL A 310 -0.55 -0.24 -1.86
CA VAL A 310 -1.02 -0.62 -0.53
C VAL A 310 -1.47 -2.08 -0.52
N LEU A 311 -0.77 -2.91 0.25
CA LEU A 311 -1.13 -4.30 0.48
C LEU A 311 -1.85 -4.45 1.81
N TYR A 312 -2.93 -5.22 1.81
CA TYR A 312 -3.46 -5.88 2.99
C TYR A 312 -3.24 -7.39 2.84
N HIS A 313 -2.63 -8.02 3.84
CA HIS A 313 -2.35 -9.45 3.87
C HIS A 313 -2.88 -10.09 5.15
N GLU A 314 -3.74 -11.10 5.01
CA GLU A 314 -4.38 -11.81 6.12
C GLU A 314 -3.58 -13.06 6.50
N PHE A 315 -3.15 -13.13 7.76
CA PHE A 315 -2.56 -14.34 8.32
C PHE A 315 -3.61 -15.41 8.57
N ASP A 316 -3.28 -16.66 8.23
CA ASP A 316 -4.11 -17.84 8.42
C ASP A 316 -3.38 -18.87 9.31
N ASP A 317 -4.07 -19.95 9.68
CA ASP A 317 -3.47 -21.08 10.41
C ASP A 317 -2.50 -21.90 9.54
N ASP A 318 -2.71 -21.91 8.21
CA ASP A 318 -1.80 -22.57 7.26
C ASP A 318 -0.60 -21.68 6.92
N ILE A 319 0.47 -21.86 7.70
CA ILE A 319 1.70 -21.07 7.62
C ILE A 319 2.39 -21.19 6.25
N GLU A 320 2.43 -22.39 5.66
CA GLU A 320 3.10 -22.59 4.36
C GLU A 320 2.35 -21.87 3.24
N GLN A 321 1.01 -21.94 3.28
CA GLN A 321 0.19 -21.24 2.32
C GLN A 321 0.30 -19.71 2.50
N VAL A 322 0.31 -19.22 3.75
CA VAL A 322 0.52 -17.81 4.08
C VAL A 322 1.83 -17.31 3.49
N ARG A 323 2.94 -18.00 3.77
CA ARG A 323 4.26 -17.62 3.27
C ARG A 323 4.30 -17.61 1.75
N ASN A 324 3.80 -18.64 1.08
CA ASN A 324 3.77 -18.70 -0.39
C ASN A 324 2.95 -17.55 -1.01
N ARG A 325 1.82 -17.17 -0.38
CA ARG A 325 1.07 -15.98 -0.82
C ARG A 325 1.89 -14.71 -0.66
N LEU A 326 2.55 -14.55 0.49
CA LEU A 326 3.35 -13.38 0.79
C LEU A 326 4.56 -13.25 -0.15
N ASP A 327 5.30 -14.34 -0.37
CA ASP A 327 6.43 -14.41 -1.30
C ASP A 327 6.01 -13.94 -2.71
N LYS A 328 4.89 -14.45 -3.23
CA LYS A 328 4.37 -14.06 -4.56
C LYS A 328 4.02 -12.58 -4.63
N VAL A 329 3.46 -12.01 -3.56
CA VAL A 329 3.12 -10.59 -3.53
C VAL A 329 4.37 -9.72 -3.46
N TYR A 330 5.35 -10.08 -2.63
CA TYR A 330 6.63 -9.38 -2.56
C TYR A 330 7.38 -9.46 -3.90
N GLN A 331 7.36 -10.63 -4.54
CA GLN A 331 7.92 -10.82 -5.88
C GLN A 331 7.25 -9.91 -6.90
N PHE A 332 5.92 -9.83 -6.88
CA PHE A 332 5.19 -8.95 -7.79
C PHE A 332 5.47 -7.46 -7.51
N LEU A 333 5.39 -7.05 -6.25
CA LEU A 333 5.41 -5.65 -5.83
C LEU A 333 6.78 -5.00 -6.03
N PHE A 334 7.85 -5.76 -5.77
CA PHE A 334 9.22 -5.28 -5.81
C PHE A 334 9.99 -5.77 -7.04
N ALA A 335 9.28 -6.26 -8.07
CA ALA A 335 9.87 -6.55 -9.36
C ALA A 335 10.39 -5.27 -10.03
N SER A 336 11.62 -5.31 -10.55
CA SER A 336 12.19 -4.21 -11.33
C SER A 336 11.44 -3.99 -12.65
N ASP A 337 10.81 -5.04 -13.18
CA ASP A 337 10.05 -5.06 -14.43
C ASP A 337 8.59 -5.47 -14.16
N PRO A 338 7.63 -5.07 -15.02
CA PRO A 338 6.24 -5.53 -14.89
C PRO A 338 6.17 -7.06 -14.85
N SER A 339 5.34 -7.60 -13.96
CA SER A 339 5.30 -9.03 -13.65
C SER A 339 3.86 -9.57 -13.62
N GLU A 340 3.71 -10.90 -13.55
CA GLU A 340 2.39 -11.53 -13.51
C GLU A 340 1.70 -11.22 -12.17
N ALA A 341 0.47 -10.71 -12.24
CA ALA A 341 -0.30 -10.35 -11.06
C ALA A 341 -0.58 -11.59 -10.17
N PRO A 342 -0.36 -11.53 -8.85
CA PRO A 342 -0.62 -12.65 -7.96
C PRO A 342 -2.12 -12.89 -7.82
N GLN A 343 -2.53 -14.15 -7.76
CA GLN A 343 -3.92 -14.51 -7.49
C GLN A 343 -4.21 -14.39 -5.99
N LEU A 344 -4.71 -13.23 -5.59
CA LEU A 344 -5.10 -12.96 -4.21
C LEU A 344 -6.46 -13.60 -3.90
N ARG A 345 -6.60 -14.04 -2.64
CA ARG A 345 -7.83 -14.66 -2.12
C ARG A 345 -8.29 -13.97 -0.85
N ARG A 346 -7.46 -13.89 0.18
CA ARG A 346 -7.80 -13.20 1.43
C ARG A 346 -7.20 -11.79 1.52
N ASP A 347 -6.21 -11.55 0.67
CA ASP A 347 -5.43 -10.34 0.58
C ASP A 347 -6.04 -9.39 -0.45
N PHE A 348 -5.70 -8.11 -0.39
CA PHE A 348 -5.96 -7.19 -1.48
C PHE A 348 -4.76 -6.30 -1.75
N LEU A 349 -4.60 -5.87 -3.00
CA LEU A 349 -3.51 -4.98 -3.40
C LEU A 349 -4.05 -3.82 -4.25
N TYR A 350 -3.87 -2.60 -3.75
CA TYR A 350 -3.92 -1.41 -4.59
C TYR A 350 -2.56 -1.23 -5.26
N CYS A 351 -2.52 -1.18 -6.59
CA CYS A 351 -1.27 -0.99 -7.33
C CYS A 351 -1.50 -0.39 -8.72
N GLN A 352 -0.48 0.19 -9.32
CA GLN A 352 -0.58 0.74 -10.68
C GLN A 352 -0.64 -0.38 -11.72
N PRO A 353 -1.47 -0.25 -12.79
CA PRO A 353 -1.47 -1.23 -13.88
C PRO A 353 -0.12 -1.43 -14.56
N ALA A 354 0.73 -0.40 -14.57
CA ALA A 354 2.10 -0.48 -15.08
C ALA A 354 2.98 -1.55 -14.39
N LEU A 355 2.57 -2.09 -13.24
CA LEU A 355 3.26 -3.20 -12.57
C LEU A 355 2.90 -4.57 -13.17
N VAL A 356 1.86 -4.66 -13.99
CA VAL A 356 1.36 -5.92 -14.53
C VAL A 356 1.89 -6.15 -15.95
N SER A 357 2.56 -7.28 -16.18
CA SER A 357 3.18 -7.64 -17.46
C SER A 357 2.21 -7.64 -18.64
N ASN A 358 0.91 -7.94 -18.41
CA ASN A 358 -0.14 -7.94 -19.43
C ASN A 358 -0.29 -6.58 -20.14
N TYR A 359 0.14 -5.48 -19.50
CA TYR A 359 -0.03 -4.12 -20.03
C TYR A 359 1.27 -3.50 -20.56
N GLN A 360 2.40 -4.22 -20.51
CA GLN A 360 3.72 -3.71 -20.92
C GLN A 360 3.78 -3.31 -22.41
N ASN A 361 3.04 -4.00 -23.28
CA ASN A 361 3.04 -3.74 -24.72
C ASN A 361 2.26 -2.48 -25.12
N TRP A 362 1.51 -1.86 -24.20
CA TRP A 362 0.74 -0.65 -24.50
C TRP A 362 1.52 0.64 -24.24
N ASP A 363 2.57 0.59 -23.43
CA ASP A 363 3.42 1.73 -23.12
C ASP A 363 4.68 1.83 -24.00
N ALA A 364 4.97 0.82 -24.83
CA ALA A 364 6.18 0.82 -25.68
C ALA A 364 6.25 1.98 -26.69
N GLU A 365 5.11 2.62 -27.01
CA GLU A 365 5.07 3.84 -27.84
C GLU A 365 5.18 5.14 -27.02
N ARG A 366 4.96 5.09 -25.71
CA ARG A 366 4.94 6.26 -24.82
C ARG A 366 6.30 6.50 -24.18
N THR A 367 7.28 6.81 -25.03
CA THR A 367 8.56 7.44 -24.65
C THR A 367 9.45 6.55 -23.77
N GLU A 368 10.69 6.34 -24.20
CA GLU A 368 11.79 5.98 -23.29
C GLU A 368 11.96 7.12 -22.28
N VAL A 369 11.09 7.21 -21.27
CA VAL A 369 11.40 7.94 -20.06
C VAL A 369 12.56 7.16 -19.48
N LEU A 370 13.78 7.71 -19.66
CA LEU A 370 15.01 7.21 -19.08
C LEU A 370 14.73 6.97 -17.59
N GLY A 371 14.42 5.73 -17.25
CA GLY A 371 14.30 5.31 -15.86
C GLY A 371 15.62 5.58 -15.16
N PRO A 372 15.63 5.60 -13.82
CA PRO A 372 16.88 5.67 -13.09
C PRO A 372 17.83 4.59 -13.65
N PRO A 373 19.11 4.92 -13.88
CA PRO A 373 20.05 3.98 -14.44
C PRO A 373 20.13 2.73 -13.56
N ARG A 374 19.85 1.57 -14.14
CA ARG A 374 19.98 0.29 -13.44
C ARG A 374 21.45 -0.01 -13.21
N ALA A 375 21.76 -0.61 -12.08
CA ALA A 375 23.07 -1.20 -11.82
C ALA A 375 23.40 -2.24 -12.90
N SER A 376 24.67 -2.32 -13.27
CA SER A 376 25.14 -3.29 -14.25
C SER A 376 24.84 -4.72 -13.80
N ILE A 377 24.69 -5.66 -14.73
CA ILE A 377 24.47 -7.09 -14.42
C ILE A 377 25.55 -7.60 -13.45
N ALA A 378 26.81 -7.19 -13.63
CA ALA A 378 27.91 -7.57 -12.75
C ALA A 378 27.72 -7.04 -11.32
N GLN A 379 27.32 -5.78 -11.15
CA GLN A 379 27.02 -5.21 -9.83
C GLN A 379 25.85 -5.92 -9.15
N ARG A 380 24.80 -6.26 -9.90
CA ARG A 380 23.63 -6.97 -9.35
C ARG A 380 23.96 -8.40 -8.93
N ILE A 381 24.77 -9.11 -9.73
CA ILE A 381 25.27 -10.43 -9.36
C ILE A 381 26.16 -10.33 -8.12
N LEU A 382 27.08 -9.36 -8.09
CA LEU A 382 27.97 -9.17 -6.95
C LEU A 382 27.16 -8.89 -5.67
N ALA A 383 26.25 -7.91 -5.72
CA ALA A 383 25.37 -7.56 -4.61
C ALA A 383 24.58 -8.79 -4.12
N ARG A 384 24.05 -9.62 -5.03
CA ARG A 384 23.30 -10.83 -4.67
C ARG A 384 24.17 -11.90 -4.01
N VAL A 385 25.39 -12.11 -4.52
CA VAL A 385 26.34 -13.08 -3.95
C VAL A 385 26.82 -12.62 -2.57
N THR A 386 27.05 -11.32 -2.36
CA THR A 386 27.40 -10.79 -1.04
C THR A 386 26.25 -10.96 -0.03
N GLN A 387 24.97 -10.93 -0.46
CA GLN A 387 23.86 -11.21 0.47
C GLN A 387 23.89 -12.63 1.03
N GLN A 388 24.42 -13.59 0.27
CA GLN A 388 24.41 -15.00 0.65
C GLN A 388 25.67 -15.43 1.41
N THR A 389 26.70 -14.58 1.48
CA THR A 389 28.02 -14.98 1.98
C THR A 389 28.62 -13.93 2.92
N ASP A 390 28.84 -14.31 4.18
CA ASP A 390 29.50 -13.47 5.20
C ASP A 390 30.99 -13.18 4.89
N LEU A 391 31.53 -13.75 3.80
CA LEU A 391 32.95 -13.72 3.47
C LEU A 391 33.35 -12.54 2.58
N ILE A 392 32.40 -11.82 1.99
CA ILE A 392 32.67 -10.69 1.10
C ILE A 392 32.28 -9.40 1.83
N PRO A 393 33.14 -8.35 1.86
CA PRO A 393 32.76 -7.06 2.43
C PRO A 393 31.43 -6.57 1.87
N ASP A 394 30.56 -6.05 2.73
CA ASP A 394 29.23 -5.55 2.35
C ASP A 394 29.36 -4.51 1.24
N TYR A 395 29.00 -4.91 0.02
CA TYR A 395 28.91 -4.02 -1.12
C TYR A 395 27.55 -3.33 -1.05
N HIS A 396 27.56 -2.02 -0.81
CA HIS A 396 26.38 -1.18 -0.82
C HIS A 396 26.27 -0.45 -2.17
N LEU A 397 25.11 -0.57 -2.81
CA LEU A 397 24.74 0.32 -3.90
C LEU A 397 24.58 1.74 -3.35
N PRO A 398 25.01 2.77 -4.09
CA PRO A 398 24.82 4.15 -3.68
C PRO A 398 23.33 4.47 -3.65
N GLU A 399 22.83 4.88 -2.49
CA GLU A 399 21.44 5.27 -2.30
C GLU A 399 21.29 6.79 -2.37
N ALA A 400 20.15 7.24 -2.88
CA ALA A 400 19.81 8.65 -2.88
C ALA A 400 19.53 9.11 -1.44
N PRO A 401 19.92 10.34 -1.04
CA PRO A 401 19.65 10.84 0.31
C PRO A 401 18.15 10.80 0.67
N MET A 402 17.78 10.54 1.93
CA MET A 402 16.37 10.49 2.35
C MET A 402 15.53 11.68 1.88
N TRP A 403 16.08 12.90 1.95
CA TRP A 403 15.34 14.09 1.54
C TRP A 403 14.91 14.06 0.07
N THR A 404 15.64 13.39 -0.84
CA THR A 404 15.24 13.29 -2.25
C THR A 404 14.01 12.40 -2.39
N SER A 405 14.00 11.26 -1.70
CA SER A 405 12.86 10.34 -1.68
C SER A 405 11.64 11.01 -1.02
N ALA A 406 11.84 11.67 0.12
CA ALA A 406 10.77 12.41 0.80
C ALA A 406 10.20 13.55 -0.05
N ALA A 407 11.06 14.33 -0.72
CA ALA A 407 10.65 15.38 -1.65
C ALA A 407 9.90 14.80 -2.85
N GLN A 408 10.35 13.67 -3.39
CA GLN A 408 9.64 12.96 -4.46
C GLN A 408 8.23 12.53 -4.03
N ARG A 409 8.06 11.97 -2.81
CA ARG A 409 6.74 11.64 -2.27
C ARG A 409 5.86 12.87 -2.06
N PHE A 410 6.46 13.99 -1.65
CA PHE A 410 5.74 15.26 -1.54
C PHE A 410 5.22 15.72 -2.90
N VAL A 411 6.05 15.69 -3.95
CA VAL A 411 5.64 16.07 -5.31
C VAL A 411 4.50 15.18 -5.82
N GLU A 412 4.62 13.87 -5.67
CA GLU A 412 3.59 12.90 -6.08
C GLU A 412 2.24 13.17 -5.39
N LYS A 413 2.27 13.40 -4.07
CA LYS A 413 1.07 13.72 -3.30
C LYS A 413 0.49 15.09 -3.65
N ALA A 414 1.33 16.11 -3.82
CA ALA A 414 0.87 17.45 -4.18
C ALA A 414 0.23 17.45 -5.59
N SER A 415 0.79 16.70 -6.54
CA SER A 415 0.21 16.50 -7.87
C SER A 415 -1.18 15.83 -7.80
N LEU A 416 -1.30 14.80 -6.94
CA LEU A 416 -2.56 14.13 -6.66
C LEU A 416 -3.62 15.09 -6.08
N ASP A 417 -3.26 15.87 -5.07
CA ASP A 417 -4.15 16.83 -4.42
C ASP A 417 -4.58 17.94 -5.39
N SER A 418 -3.65 18.43 -6.22
CA SER A 418 -3.91 19.39 -7.31
C SER A 418 -4.95 18.85 -8.29
N SER A 419 -4.80 17.59 -8.72
CA SER A 419 -5.72 16.91 -9.64
C SER A 419 -7.11 16.73 -9.04
N ARG A 420 -7.20 16.39 -7.75
CA ARG A 420 -8.47 16.28 -7.01
C ARG A 420 -9.17 17.62 -6.86
N PHE A 421 -8.41 18.67 -6.56
CA PHE A 421 -8.91 20.03 -6.46
C PHE A 421 -9.56 20.48 -7.78
N LEU A 422 -8.86 20.30 -8.92
CA LEU A 422 -9.39 20.64 -10.23
C LEU A 422 -10.67 19.88 -10.57
N ARG A 423 -10.73 18.57 -10.33
CA ARG A 423 -11.95 17.76 -10.58
C ARG A 423 -13.12 18.23 -9.72
N THR A 424 -12.87 18.56 -8.46
CA THR A 424 -13.89 19.08 -7.55
C THR A 424 -14.40 20.45 -7.99
N ALA A 425 -13.51 21.30 -8.52
CA ALA A 425 -13.86 22.59 -9.07
C ALA A 425 -14.67 22.48 -10.38
N GLN A 426 -14.34 21.52 -11.25
CA GLN A 426 -15.06 21.28 -12.51
C GLN A 426 -16.45 20.64 -12.31
N GLY A 427 -16.60 19.75 -11.32
CA GLY A 427 -17.86 19.05 -11.07
C GLY A 427 -18.94 19.89 -10.38
N LYS A 428 -18.55 20.99 -9.72
CA LYS A 428 -19.50 21.97 -9.18
C LYS A 428 -19.77 23.00 -10.28
N PHE A 429 -21.04 23.37 -10.48
CA PHE A 429 -21.47 24.47 -11.36
C PHE A 429 -20.94 25.83 -10.88
N LEU A 430 -19.62 25.99 -10.85
CA LEU A 430 -18.95 27.22 -10.49
C LEU A 430 -19.00 28.16 -11.68
N THR A 431 -19.17 29.45 -11.39
CA THR A 431 -19.11 30.51 -12.38
C THR A 431 -17.74 30.51 -13.08
N GLU A 432 -17.69 30.89 -14.36
CA GLU A 432 -16.45 30.93 -15.18
C GLU A 432 -15.27 31.63 -14.47
N THR A 433 -15.57 32.65 -13.67
CA THR A 433 -14.60 33.40 -12.86
C THR A 433 -13.85 32.52 -11.86
N VAL A 434 -14.55 31.65 -11.11
CA VAL A 434 -13.93 30.76 -10.12
C VAL A 434 -13.07 29.70 -10.81
N SER A 435 -13.49 29.24 -11.99
CA SER A 435 -12.72 28.30 -12.82
C SER A 435 -11.38 28.91 -13.26
N SER A 436 -11.37 30.17 -13.74
CA SER A 436 -10.13 30.84 -14.17
C SER A 436 -9.11 31.04 -13.03
N SER A 437 -9.58 31.41 -11.84
CA SER A 437 -8.72 31.58 -10.67
C SER A 437 -8.15 30.25 -10.19
N ALA A 438 -8.96 29.18 -10.19
CA ALA A 438 -8.53 27.84 -9.80
C ALA A 438 -7.46 27.30 -10.77
N LEU A 439 -7.64 27.53 -12.07
CA LEU A 439 -6.66 27.14 -13.11
C LEU A 439 -5.33 27.91 -12.95
N SER A 440 -5.38 29.22 -12.70
CA SER A 440 -4.17 30.01 -12.46
C SER A 440 -3.41 29.55 -11.22
N ALA A 441 -4.11 29.25 -10.13
CA ALA A 441 -3.49 28.72 -8.91
C ALA A 441 -2.86 27.34 -9.15
N ASN A 442 -3.56 26.46 -9.85
CA ASN A 442 -3.05 25.15 -10.23
C ASN A 442 -1.78 25.25 -11.09
N ASN A 443 -1.73 26.16 -12.06
CA ASN A 443 -0.54 26.34 -12.90
C ASN A 443 0.69 26.79 -12.09
N ALA A 444 0.49 27.65 -11.08
CA ALA A 444 1.57 28.05 -10.18
C ALA A 444 2.08 26.88 -9.31
N VAL A 445 1.17 26.04 -8.81
CA VAL A 445 1.53 24.80 -8.10
C VAL A 445 2.33 23.88 -9.02
N GLN A 446 1.84 23.60 -10.22
CA GLN A 446 2.52 22.71 -11.17
C GLN A 446 3.91 23.23 -11.59
N SER A 447 4.07 24.55 -11.79
CA SER A 447 5.38 25.15 -12.02
C SER A 447 6.34 24.90 -10.85
N THR A 448 5.87 25.11 -9.62
CA THR A 448 6.68 24.89 -8.41
C THR A 448 7.07 23.41 -8.26
N LEU A 449 6.14 22.50 -8.50
CA LEU A 449 6.40 21.05 -8.47
C LEU A 449 7.43 20.64 -9.53
N SER A 450 7.36 21.21 -10.73
CA SER A 450 8.35 20.99 -11.78
C SER A 450 9.76 21.44 -11.36
N ASP A 451 9.88 22.57 -10.67
CA ASP A 451 11.17 23.06 -10.19
C ASP A 451 11.74 22.20 -9.06
N ILE A 452 10.90 21.71 -8.14
CA ILE A 452 11.31 20.71 -7.13
C ILE A 452 11.80 19.43 -7.82
N GLN A 453 11.08 18.95 -8.83
CA GLN A 453 11.47 17.74 -9.57
C GLN A 453 12.85 17.88 -10.23
N LYS A 454 13.16 19.04 -10.83
CA LYS A 454 14.50 19.30 -11.40
C LYS A 454 15.61 19.19 -10.36
N ILE A 455 15.37 19.67 -9.14
CA ILE A 455 16.35 19.58 -8.05
C ILE A 455 16.54 18.13 -7.59
N ILE A 456 15.46 17.36 -7.50
CA ILE A 456 15.51 15.92 -7.20
C ILE A 456 16.34 15.20 -8.26
N ASP A 457 16.03 15.42 -9.54
CA ASP A 457 16.69 14.75 -10.66
C ASP A 457 18.21 15.05 -10.72
N GLN A 458 18.64 16.23 -10.25
CA GLN A 458 20.07 16.59 -10.14
C GLN A 458 20.82 15.78 -9.07
N HIS A 459 20.14 15.26 -8.05
CA HIS A 459 20.74 14.55 -6.93
C HIS A 459 20.54 13.02 -7.00
N THR A 460 19.63 12.55 -7.85
CA THR A 460 19.41 11.11 -8.08
C THR A 460 20.19 10.57 -9.26
N MET A 461 20.56 11.42 -10.23
CA MET A 461 21.36 10.98 -11.37
C MET A 461 22.84 10.88 -10.99
N PRO A 462 23.54 9.79 -11.34
CA PRO A 462 24.99 9.72 -11.16
C PRO A 462 25.67 10.85 -11.95
N PRO A 463 26.79 11.41 -11.45
CA PRO A 463 27.55 12.41 -12.20
C PRO A 463 27.90 11.83 -13.58
N LYS A 464 27.66 12.62 -14.63
CA LYS A 464 28.08 12.27 -15.99
C LYS A 464 29.60 12.41 -16.05
N ASP A 465 30.29 11.28 -15.90
CA ASP A 465 31.74 11.18 -16.15
C ASP A 465 32.06 11.26 -17.65
#